data_AF-A0A8T4A8K8-F1
#
_entry.id   AF-A0A8T4A8K8-F1
#
_cell.length_a   1.000
_cell.length_b   1.000
_cell.length_c   1.000
_cell.angle_alpha   90.00
_cell.angle_beta   90.00
_cell.angle_gamma   90.00
#
_symmetry.space_group_name_H-M   'P 1'
#
loop_
_entity.id
_entity.type
_entity.pdbx_description
1 polymer ?
#
loop_
_entity_poly.entity_id
_entity_poly.type
_entity_poly.pdbx_seq_one_letter_code
_entity_poly.pdbx_strand_id
1 'polypeptide(L)'
;MFELSYGEKKVLLDDFIGSKPVIVYDMHEARTFVVRYLKEFKDVTVIERPLDIADYLVQTSEGTIAVERKRASDFLTSISDGRLFTQIEHLLEYEDARIILEGAIFTSSKSGRCYSIDTLGKVINPRRSARTQPRTMWSTQFFVHPHALTSIFKKIQDIGIKIIPTGSAYDTADVLRFWATKSETKEYLSIRHKKTKISDLDKQLFLLSGLIGVSTVRASALLKKFGTPMRVFNAFLEYSPKKFPVEGIGEKTVAEIKKMLITNLLDVQPSRLIEHEFREDIEELEEILHRTENELKGKTIPELKEIARQKNIKVTGTKNELIKRLLDVMPESEKVNMPLFIEKYERLLKIKTEFQNVPEHLQKTYERFKKLAP
;
A
#
# COMPACT_ATOMS: atom_id res chain seq x y z
N MET A 1 14.19 -11.12 -39.87
CA MET A 1 14.40 -9.67 -39.78
C MET A 1 13.04 -8.99 -39.65
N PHE A 2 13.00 -7.88 -38.90
CA PHE A 2 11.87 -6.97 -38.63
C PHE A 2 10.94 -7.38 -37.48
N GLU A 3 11.19 -6.88 -36.27
CA GLU A 3 10.91 -5.53 -35.70
C GLU A 3 9.43 -5.35 -35.34
N LEU A 4 9.16 -5.37 -34.03
CA LEU A 4 7.87 -5.05 -33.41
C LEU A 4 7.97 -3.69 -32.71
N SER A 5 7.10 -2.76 -33.11
CA SER A 5 6.90 -1.47 -32.45
C SER A 5 5.86 -1.55 -31.33
N TYR A 6 6.18 -0.89 -30.22
CA TYR A 6 5.55 -0.83 -28.90
C TYR A 6 4.05 -0.45 -28.85
N GLY A 7 3.28 -1.17 -28.02
CA GLY A 7 1.97 -0.78 -27.49
C GLY A 7 2.01 -0.62 -25.97
N GLU A 8 1.31 0.40 -25.45
CA GLU A 8 1.28 0.78 -24.03
C GLU A 8 0.72 -0.33 -23.12
N LYS A 9 1.61 -0.93 -22.32
CA LYS A 9 1.30 -1.93 -21.29
C LYS A 9 0.74 -1.26 -20.01
N LYS A 10 -0.33 -1.83 -19.44
CA LYS A 10 -0.69 -1.65 -18.02
C LYS A 10 0.45 -2.22 -17.19
N VAL A 11 1.25 -1.35 -16.58
CA VAL A 11 2.50 -1.74 -15.90
C VAL A 11 2.18 -2.25 -14.50
N LEU A 12 2.20 -3.57 -14.32
CA LEU A 12 2.20 -4.24 -13.01
C LEU A 12 3.49 -3.87 -12.25
N LEU A 13 3.51 -4.00 -10.91
CA LEU A 13 4.78 -3.85 -10.16
C LEU A 13 5.84 -4.86 -10.67
N ASP A 14 5.39 -5.99 -11.24
CA ASP A 14 6.20 -7.01 -11.92
C ASP A 14 6.77 -6.56 -13.27
N ASP A 15 6.17 -5.58 -13.95
CA ASP A 15 6.72 -5.01 -15.19
C ASP A 15 7.87 -4.02 -14.91
N PHE A 16 8.09 -3.64 -13.66
CA PHE A 16 9.26 -2.90 -13.18
C PHE A 16 10.27 -3.78 -12.45
N ILE A 17 10.26 -5.09 -12.68
CA ILE A 17 11.45 -5.94 -12.49
C ILE A 17 12.45 -5.55 -13.60
N GLY A 18 12.95 -4.33 -13.51
CA GLY A 18 14.08 -3.81 -14.26
C GLY A 18 15.36 -3.98 -13.45
N SER A 19 16.51 -3.68 -14.06
CA SER A 19 17.82 -3.71 -13.42
C SER A 19 18.00 -2.75 -12.23
N LYS A 20 16.99 -1.94 -11.89
CA LYS A 20 17.03 -0.86 -10.90
C LYS A 20 15.85 -0.98 -9.92
N PRO A 21 16.07 -0.69 -8.64
CA PRO A 21 15.02 -0.70 -7.63
C PRO A 21 14.00 0.42 -7.84
N VAL A 22 12.76 0.18 -7.41
CA VAL A 22 11.63 1.09 -7.56
C VAL A 22 11.35 1.89 -6.28
N ILE A 23 11.04 3.17 -6.44
CA ILE A 23 10.49 4.03 -5.39
C ILE A 23 9.13 4.52 -5.86
N VAL A 24 8.08 4.18 -5.13
CA VAL A 24 6.73 4.67 -5.36
C VAL A 24 6.49 5.87 -4.44
N TYR A 25 5.87 6.94 -4.96
CA TYR A 25 5.50 8.12 -4.17
C TYR A 25 4.02 8.44 -4.35
N ASP A 26 3.42 8.98 -3.28
CA ASP A 26 2.03 9.43 -3.28
C ASP A 26 1.84 10.72 -4.10
N MET A 27 0.65 10.88 -4.68
CA MET A 27 0.33 12.03 -5.52
C MET A 27 0.44 13.37 -4.78
N HIS A 28 0.20 13.40 -3.47
CA HIS A 28 0.34 14.62 -2.66
C HIS A 28 1.80 15.08 -2.56
N GLU A 29 2.76 14.17 -2.71
CA GLU A 29 4.19 14.48 -2.70
C GLU A 29 4.74 14.88 -4.09
N ALA A 30 3.96 14.77 -5.17
CA ALA A 30 4.41 14.96 -6.54
C ALA A 30 5.09 16.32 -6.82
N ARG A 31 4.68 17.37 -6.09
CA ARG A 31 5.20 18.75 -6.24
C ARG A 31 6.37 19.06 -5.32
N THR A 32 6.82 18.11 -4.51
CA THR A 32 7.92 18.34 -3.58
C THR A 32 9.27 18.28 -4.28
N PHE A 33 10.26 18.94 -3.67
CA PHE A 33 11.65 18.86 -4.15
C PHE A 33 12.23 17.45 -4.02
N VAL A 34 11.71 16.62 -3.10
CA VAL A 34 12.16 15.24 -2.92
C VAL A 34 11.94 14.44 -4.21
N VAL A 35 10.71 14.46 -4.73
CA VAL A 35 10.36 13.76 -5.99
C VAL A 35 11.17 14.29 -7.16
N ARG A 36 11.44 15.61 -7.21
CA ARG A 36 12.30 16.19 -8.23
C ARG A 36 13.72 15.59 -8.19
N TYR A 37 14.35 15.55 -7.03
CA TYR A 37 15.69 14.96 -6.88
C TYR A 37 15.69 13.45 -7.14
N LEU A 38 14.65 12.74 -6.69
CA LEU A 38 14.49 11.31 -6.96
C LEU A 38 14.49 11.02 -8.47
N LYS A 39 13.77 11.83 -9.27
CA LYS A 39 13.72 11.69 -10.73
C LYS A 39 15.04 12.03 -11.43
N GLU A 40 15.95 12.77 -10.78
CA GLU A 40 17.28 13.07 -11.32
C GLU A 40 18.25 11.88 -11.15
N PHE A 41 17.99 10.98 -10.21
CA PHE A 41 18.81 9.79 -10.00
C PHE A 41 18.58 8.74 -11.09
N LYS A 42 19.68 8.29 -11.70
CA LYS A 42 19.64 7.35 -12.83
C LYS A 42 19.57 5.89 -12.41
N ASP A 43 19.82 5.57 -11.15
CA ASP A 43 19.96 4.21 -10.62
C ASP A 43 18.72 3.72 -9.85
N VAL A 44 17.66 4.51 -9.82
CA VAL A 44 16.34 4.14 -9.28
C VAL A 44 15.26 4.44 -10.31
N THR A 45 14.13 3.74 -10.21
CA THR A 45 12.93 4.05 -10.99
C THR A 45 11.89 4.65 -10.05
N VAL A 46 11.35 5.83 -10.40
CA VAL A 46 10.45 6.60 -9.53
C VAL A 46 9.06 6.63 -10.14
N ILE A 47 8.06 6.14 -9.41
CA ILE A 47 6.70 5.90 -9.92
C ILE A 47 5.68 6.63 -9.05
N GLU A 48 4.76 7.34 -9.69
CA GLU A 48 3.61 7.92 -8.99
C GLU A 48 2.49 6.88 -8.88
N ARG A 49 2.00 6.67 -7.65
CA ARG A 49 0.78 5.90 -7.37
C ARG A 49 0.03 6.52 -6.20
N PRO A 50 -1.30 6.45 -6.16
CA PRO A 50 -2.03 6.79 -4.94
C PRO A 50 -1.64 5.82 -3.84
N LEU A 51 -1.29 6.34 -2.67
CA LEU A 51 -0.97 5.56 -1.47
C LEU A 51 -1.87 6.04 -0.32
N ASP A 52 -2.57 5.10 0.32
CA ASP A 52 -3.56 5.46 1.35
C ASP A 52 -2.92 5.82 2.71
N ILE A 53 -1.72 5.30 2.98
CA ILE A 53 -1.13 5.29 4.33
C ILE A 53 0.22 6.01 4.40
N ALA A 54 1.07 5.87 3.38
CA ALA A 54 2.46 6.34 3.42
C ALA A 54 2.77 7.25 2.23
N ASP A 55 3.71 8.18 2.42
CA ASP A 55 4.14 9.11 1.38
C ASP A 55 5.02 8.43 0.30
N TYR A 56 5.83 7.45 0.71
CA TYR A 56 6.71 6.70 -0.18
C TYR A 56 6.74 5.21 0.16
N LEU A 57 6.82 4.36 -0.87
CA LEU A 57 7.19 2.95 -0.74
C LEU A 57 8.52 2.72 -1.45
N VAL A 58 9.50 2.17 -0.73
CA VAL A 58 10.84 1.92 -1.25
C VAL A 58 11.05 0.42 -1.39
N GLN A 59 11.26 -0.05 -2.62
CA GLN A 59 11.66 -1.42 -2.88
C GLN A 59 13.11 -1.62 -2.48
N THR A 60 13.36 -2.64 -1.66
CA THR A 60 14.71 -3.06 -1.25
C THR A 60 14.94 -4.54 -1.56
N SER A 61 16.16 -5.04 -1.36
CA SER A 61 16.45 -6.47 -1.52
C SER A 61 15.78 -7.37 -0.47
N GLU A 62 15.42 -6.84 0.70
CA GLU A 62 14.80 -7.60 1.80
C GLU A 62 13.26 -7.49 1.81
N GLY A 63 12.66 -6.64 0.98
CA GLY A 63 11.23 -6.33 1.00
C GLY A 63 10.96 -4.86 0.70
N THR A 64 9.81 -4.36 1.14
CA THR A 64 9.37 -2.97 0.92
C THR A 64 9.42 -2.18 2.23
N ILE A 65 9.94 -0.96 2.18
CA ILE A 65 9.91 -0.01 3.30
C ILE A 65 8.82 1.01 3.02
N ALA A 66 7.87 1.17 3.95
CA ALA A 66 6.93 2.26 3.94
C ALA A 66 7.51 3.47 4.68
N VAL A 67 7.40 4.65 4.08
CA VAL A 67 7.99 5.88 4.60
C VAL A 67 6.95 6.98 4.68
N GLU A 68 6.73 7.48 5.90
CA GLU A 68 6.03 8.74 6.16
C GLU A 68 7.07 9.87 6.25
N ARG A 69 6.94 10.90 5.44
CA ARG A 69 7.82 12.07 5.46
C ARG A 69 7.12 13.19 6.21
N LYS A 70 7.77 13.69 7.27
CA LYS A 70 7.24 14.81 8.06
C LYS A 70 8.28 15.88 8.29
N ARG A 71 7.93 17.14 8.02
CA ARG A 71 8.77 18.27 8.46
C ARG A 71 8.72 18.38 9.98
N ALA A 72 9.77 18.93 10.58
CA ALA A 72 9.85 19.15 12.02
C ALA A 72 8.68 20.02 12.55
N SER A 73 8.30 21.07 11.81
CA SER A 73 7.12 21.89 12.10
C SER A 73 5.82 21.10 12.01
N ASP A 74 5.62 20.33 10.95
CA ASP A 74 4.42 19.50 10.74
C ASP A 74 4.31 18.40 11.81
N PHE A 75 5.44 17.85 12.26
CA PHE A 75 5.49 16.90 13.36
C PHE A 75 4.98 17.54 14.66
N LEU A 76 5.53 18.68 15.07
CA LEU A 76 5.05 19.38 16.27
C LEU A 76 3.59 19.85 16.15
N THR A 77 3.16 20.23 14.96
CA THR A 77 1.76 20.60 14.68
C THR A 77 0.85 19.39 14.84
N SER A 78 1.20 18.25 14.25
CA SER A 78 0.42 17.01 14.36
C SER A 78 0.31 16.46 15.78
N ILE A 79 1.28 16.76 16.65
CA ILE A 79 1.20 16.49 18.10
C ILE A 79 0.14 17.38 18.73
N SER A 80 0.15 18.67 18.41
CA SER A 80 -0.80 19.65 18.94
C SER A 80 -2.23 19.34 18.49
N ASP A 81 -2.39 18.86 17.25
CA ASP A 81 -3.67 18.49 16.65
C ASP A 81 -4.16 17.09 17.09
N GLY A 82 -3.32 16.28 17.74
CA GLY A 82 -3.63 14.91 18.15
C GLY A 82 -3.65 13.86 17.01
N ARG A 83 -3.47 14.27 15.75
CA ARG A 83 -3.52 13.40 14.56
C ARG A 83 -2.29 12.52 14.35
N LEU A 84 -1.18 12.78 15.04
CA LEU A 84 0.06 12.02 14.84
C LEU A 84 -0.13 10.52 15.16
N PHE A 85 -0.95 10.18 16.16
CA PHE A 85 -1.12 8.80 16.59
C PHE A 85 -1.89 7.94 15.59
N THR A 86 -2.94 8.48 14.98
CA THR A 86 -3.70 7.75 13.96
C THR A 86 -2.83 7.47 12.73
N GLN A 87 -1.99 8.44 12.33
CA GLN A 87 -1.00 8.21 11.26
C GLN A 87 -0.02 7.09 11.62
N ILE A 88 0.51 7.10 12.84
CA ILE A 88 1.41 6.04 13.33
C ILE A 88 0.71 4.67 13.34
N GLU A 89 -0.56 4.60 13.74
CA GLU A 89 -1.31 3.35 13.78
C GLU A 89 -1.55 2.78 12.38
N HIS A 90 -1.89 3.62 11.39
CA HIS A 90 -2.03 3.17 10.01
C HIS A 90 -0.70 2.65 9.44
N LEU A 91 0.43 3.27 9.79
CA LEU A 91 1.76 2.81 9.37
C LEU A 91 2.09 1.39 9.86
N LEU A 92 1.45 0.89 10.92
CA LEU A 92 1.67 -0.47 11.43
C LEU A 92 1.10 -1.57 10.53
N GLU A 93 0.33 -1.23 9.51
CA GLU A 93 -0.09 -2.17 8.48
C GLU A 93 1.10 -2.65 7.63
N TYR A 94 2.22 -1.92 7.62
CA TYR A 94 3.44 -2.31 6.93
C TYR A 94 4.44 -3.00 7.88
N GLU A 95 5.12 -4.04 7.37
CA GLU A 95 6.14 -4.77 8.14
C GLU A 95 7.40 -3.94 8.48
N ASP A 96 7.83 -3.02 7.59
CA ASP A 96 8.94 -2.09 7.83
C ASP A 96 8.48 -0.65 7.54
N ALA A 97 7.89 -0.02 8.55
CA ALA A 97 7.51 1.39 8.51
C ALA A 97 8.56 2.29 9.16
N ARG A 98 8.83 3.43 8.51
CA ARG A 98 9.80 4.43 8.96
C ARG A 98 9.23 5.83 8.81
N ILE A 99 9.64 6.72 9.69
CA ILE A 99 9.32 8.15 9.59
C ILE A 99 10.61 8.88 9.22
N ILE A 100 10.59 9.64 8.14
CA ILE A 100 11.63 10.63 7.85
C ILE A 100 11.22 11.95 8.49
N LEU A 101 12.04 12.44 9.42
CA LEU A 101 11.86 13.75 10.05
C LEU A 101 12.79 14.77 9.38
N GLU A 102 12.24 15.59 8.49
CA GLU A 102 12.99 16.63 7.78
C GLU A 102 13.11 17.89 8.64
N GLY A 103 14.36 18.30 8.91
CA GLY A 103 14.69 19.40 9.81
C GLY A 103 15.09 18.92 11.20
N ALA A 104 14.96 19.81 12.18
CA ALA A 104 15.34 19.56 13.56
C ALA A 104 14.32 20.10 14.55
N ILE A 105 14.15 19.39 15.66
CA ILE A 105 13.33 19.82 16.80
C ILE A 105 14.25 20.07 17.99
N PHE A 106 14.07 21.21 18.64
CA PHE A 106 14.79 21.61 19.84
C PHE A 106 13.81 21.82 20.99
N THR A 107 14.21 21.42 22.19
CA THR A 107 13.40 21.55 23.40
C THR A 107 14.01 22.57 24.35
N SER A 108 13.18 23.38 24.99
CA SER A 108 13.57 24.22 26.11
C SER A 108 12.69 23.90 27.31
N SER A 109 13.23 23.10 28.25
CA SER A 109 12.53 22.75 29.49
C SER A 109 12.24 23.97 30.36
N LYS A 110 13.11 24.99 30.31
CA LYS A 110 12.92 26.24 31.06
C LYS A 110 11.70 27.04 30.59
N SER A 111 11.47 27.09 29.27
CA SER A 111 10.28 27.76 28.72
C SER A 111 9.08 26.82 28.56
N GLY A 112 9.28 25.50 28.76
CA GLY A 112 8.26 24.48 28.52
C GLY A 112 7.83 24.42 27.05
N ARG A 113 8.70 24.80 26.11
CA ARG A 113 8.39 24.89 24.67
C ARG A 113 9.29 24.03 23.80
N CYS A 114 8.80 23.71 22.62
CA CYS A 114 9.56 23.12 21.53
C CYS A 114 9.72 24.12 20.38
N TYR A 115 10.80 23.99 19.63
CA TYR A 115 11.12 24.81 18.48
C TYR A 115 11.43 23.88 17.31
N SER A 116 11.02 24.24 16.09
CA SER A 116 11.43 23.52 14.88
C SER A 116 12.31 24.38 14.00
N ILE A 117 13.16 23.71 13.23
CA ILE A 117 13.81 24.29 12.06
C ILE A 117 13.69 23.29 10.91
N ASP A 118 12.94 23.65 9.86
CA ASP A 118 12.59 22.70 8.79
C ASP A 118 13.69 22.54 7.73
N THR A 119 14.53 23.54 7.56
CA THR A 119 15.61 23.53 6.56
C THR A 119 16.87 24.18 7.10
N LEU A 120 18.02 23.70 6.65
CA LEU A 120 19.29 24.31 6.97
C LEU A 120 19.40 25.70 6.33
N GLY A 121 19.84 26.65 7.14
CA GLY A 121 20.06 28.04 6.76
C GLY A 121 21.14 28.25 5.71
N LYS A 122 21.17 29.43 5.10
CA LYS A 122 22.29 29.85 4.25
C LYS A 122 23.51 30.20 5.11
N VAL A 123 24.71 29.98 4.57
CA VAL A 123 25.93 30.46 5.22
C VAL A 123 25.91 31.98 5.32
N ILE A 124 26.36 32.53 6.46
CA ILE A 124 26.36 33.97 6.69
C ILE A 124 27.29 34.68 5.69
N ASN A 125 28.42 34.07 5.33
CA ASN A 125 29.41 34.71 4.48
C ASN A 125 29.89 33.79 3.34
N PRO A 126 29.13 33.70 2.23
CA PRO A 126 29.39 32.76 1.14
C PRO A 126 30.74 32.96 0.43
N ARG A 127 31.40 34.12 0.64
CA ARG A 127 32.71 34.44 0.05
C ARG A 127 33.91 33.99 0.89
N ARG A 128 33.70 33.58 2.15
CA ARG A 128 34.79 32.99 2.96
C ARG A 128 34.88 31.50 2.64
N SER A 129 36.10 30.97 2.54
CA SER A 129 36.37 29.53 2.37
C SER A 129 36.63 28.83 3.72
N ALA A 130 36.06 29.33 4.81
CA ALA A 130 36.23 28.70 6.11
C ALA A 130 35.49 27.35 6.12
N ARG A 131 36.17 26.28 6.58
CA ARG A 131 35.57 24.93 6.74
C ARG A 131 34.37 24.93 7.69
N THR A 132 34.34 25.84 8.67
CA THR A 132 33.23 26.00 9.62
C THR A 132 32.63 27.38 9.43
N GLN A 133 31.35 27.45 9.04
CA GLN A 133 30.62 28.72 8.91
C GLN A 133 29.28 28.68 9.63
N PRO A 134 28.97 29.73 10.40
CA PRO A 134 27.63 29.90 10.94
C PRO A 134 26.62 30.07 9.80
N ARG A 135 25.40 29.57 10.03
CA ARG A 135 24.27 29.66 9.11
C ARG A 135 23.14 30.45 9.74
N THR A 136 22.40 31.22 8.94
CA THR A 136 21.21 31.94 9.40
C THR A 136 20.01 31.01 9.42
N MET A 137 19.44 30.75 10.60
CA MET A 137 18.30 29.85 10.76
C MET A 137 17.19 30.54 11.54
N TRP A 138 15.96 30.38 11.06
CA TRP A 138 14.77 30.81 11.78
C TRP A 138 14.14 29.60 12.46
N SER A 139 13.95 29.69 13.77
CA SER A 139 13.26 28.67 14.52
C SER A 139 11.82 29.09 14.80
N THR A 140 10.87 28.22 14.51
CA THR A 140 9.45 28.44 14.84
C THR A 140 9.16 27.86 16.22
N GLN A 141 8.49 28.62 17.09
CA GLN A 141 8.11 28.15 18.42
C GLN A 141 6.74 27.47 18.41
N PHE A 142 6.62 26.34 19.10
CA PHE A 142 5.38 25.57 19.27
C PHE A 142 4.97 25.48 20.73
N PHE A 143 3.67 25.42 20.99
CA PHE A 143 3.06 25.23 22.31
C PHE A 143 3.04 23.74 22.72
N VAL A 144 4.15 23.05 22.48
CA VAL A 144 4.34 21.63 22.84
C VAL A 144 5.35 21.55 23.99
N HIS A 145 4.99 20.88 25.07
CA HIS A 145 5.89 20.71 26.21
C HIS A 145 6.96 19.63 25.90
N PRO A 146 8.24 19.82 26.27
CA PRO A 146 9.31 18.84 26.03
C PRO A 146 9.02 17.42 26.53
N HIS A 147 8.34 17.28 27.67
CA HIS A 147 7.95 15.96 28.19
C HIS A 147 6.91 15.27 27.30
N ALA A 148 5.97 16.01 26.70
CA ALA A 148 4.99 15.44 25.78
C ALA A 148 5.69 14.91 24.53
N LEU A 149 6.61 15.69 23.96
CA LEU A 149 7.45 15.25 22.84
C LEU A 149 8.27 14.00 23.19
N THR A 150 8.87 13.96 24.39
CA THR A 150 9.65 12.81 24.88
C THR A 150 8.78 11.56 25.00
N SER A 151 7.58 11.68 25.56
CA SER A 151 6.62 10.57 25.66
C SER A 151 6.21 10.04 24.28
N ILE A 152 6.04 10.92 23.30
CA ILE A 152 5.69 10.56 21.93
C ILE A 152 6.83 9.80 21.25
N PHE A 153 8.06 10.30 21.35
CA PHE A 153 9.22 9.57 20.83
C PHE A 153 9.39 8.21 21.49
N LYS A 154 9.18 8.13 22.81
CA LYS A 154 9.20 6.86 23.53
C LYS A 154 8.13 5.89 23.00
N LYS A 155 6.90 6.37 22.79
CA LYS A 155 5.81 5.55 22.24
C LYS A 155 6.11 5.08 20.80
N ILE A 156 6.63 5.96 19.94
CA ILE A 156 7.05 5.58 18.57
C ILE A 156 8.13 4.50 18.61
N GLN A 157 9.10 4.63 19.52
CA GLN A 157 10.15 3.65 19.72
C GLN A 157 9.62 2.31 20.24
N ASP A 158 8.68 2.33 21.19
CA ASP A 158 8.08 1.12 21.76
C ASP A 158 7.24 0.35 20.72
N ILE A 159 6.61 1.08 19.79
CA ILE A 159 5.91 0.51 18.64
C ILE A 159 6.90 -0.12 17.62
N GLY A 160 8.14 0.36 17.60
CA GLY A 160 9.20 -0.15 16.72
C GLY A 160 9.37 0.61 15.40
N ILE A 161 8.68 1.74 15.22
CA ILE A 161 8.86 2.61 14.05
C ILE A 161 10.18 3.39 14.19
N LYS A 162 10.99 3.37 13.15
CA LYS A 162 12.28 4.07 13.13
C LYS A 162 12.09 5.51 12.66
N ILE A 163 12.69 6.46 13.36
CA ILE A 163 12.75 7.87 12.93
C ILE A 163 14.13 8.14 12.34
N ILE A 164 14.16 8.67 11.12
CA ILE A 164 15.37 8.98 10.36
C ILE A 164 15.42 10.50 10.13
N PRO A 165 16.38 11.22 10.74
CA PRO A 165 16.49 12.66 10.54
C PRO A 165 17.14 12.98 9.19
N THR A 166 16.61 13.99 8.48
CA THR A 166 17.19 14.51 7.24
C THR A 166 17.25 16.05 7.26
N GLY A 167 18.23 16.65 6.58
CA GLY A 167 18.46 18.11 6.64
C GLY A 167 17.76 18.91 5.54
N SER A 168 17.36 18.25 4.46
CA SER A 168 16.78 18.86 3.28
C SER A 168 16.04 17.83 2.44
N ALA A 169 15.25 18.31 1.47
CA ALA A 169 14.59 17.46 0.49
C ALA A 169 15.57 16.62 -0.35
N TYR A 170 16.79 17.12 -0.60
CA TYR A 170 17.81 16.35 -1.30
C TYR A 170 18.32 15.20 -0.43
N ASP A 171 18.61 15.46 0.85
CA ASP A 171 19.06 14.42 1.78
C ASP A 171 17.99 13.34 1.95
N THR A 172 16.72 13.73 2.02
CA THR A 172 15.58 12.80 2.02
C THR A 172 15.57 11.93 0.76
N ALA A 173 15.70 12.52 -0.42
CA ALA A 173 15.74 11.78 -1.69
C ALA A 173 16.95 10.82 -1.74
N ASP A 174 18.12 11.24 -1.30
CA ASP A 174 19.33 10.42 -1.30
C ASP A 174 19.22 9.26 -0.29
N VAL A 175 18.58 9.46 0.86
CA VAL A 175 18.28 8.38 1.82
C VAL A 175 17.34 7.34 1.22
N LEU A 176 16.26 7.77 0.57
CA LEU A 176 15.32 6.85 -0.12
C LEU A 176 16.03 6.07 -1.23
N ARG A 177 16.84 6.76 -2.06
CA ARG A 177 17.68 6.13 -3.08
C ARG A 177 18.66 5.13 -2.47
N PHE A 178 19.30 5.49 -1.37
CA PHE A 178 20.28 4.63 -0.69
C PHE A 178 19.62 3.36 -0.18
N TRP A 179 18.42 3.44 0.41
CA TRP A 179 17.67 2.25 0.80
C TRP A 179 17.28 1.38 -0.39
N ALA A 180 16.89 2.00 -1.51
CA ALA A 180 16.52 1.28 -2.72
C ALA A 180 17.71 0.52 -3.33
N THR A 181 18.86 1.20 -3.46
CA THR A 181 20.04 0.73 -4.21
C THR A 181 21.00 -0.12 -3.41
N LYS A 182 20.97 -0.04 -2.06
CA LYS A 182 21.89 -0.78 -1.21
C LYS A 182 21.48 -2.26 -1.12
N SER A 183 21.93 -3.04 -2.08
CA SER A 183 22.14 -4.48 -1.95
C SER A 183 23.43 -4.73 -1.14
N GLU A 184 23.39 -5.68 -0.20
CA GLU A 184 24.30 -5.80 0.95
C GLU A 184 25.80 -5.50 0.70
N THR A 185 26.34 -4.52 1.42
CA THR A 185 27.68 -4.63 2.02
C THR A 185 27.48 -4.71 3.53
N LYS A 186 27.41 -5.93 4.05
CA LYS A 186 27.68 -6.19 5.46
C LYS A 186 29.16 -5.89 5.70
N GLU A 187 29.47 -4.68 6.15
CA GLU A 187 30.67 -4.44 6.94
C GLU A 187 30.29 -3.67 8.22
N TYR A 188 30.38 -4.42 9.32
CA TYR A 188 30.42 -4.10 10.74
C TYR A 188 30.06 -2.68 11.22
N LEU A 189 28.97 -2.61 11.98
CA LEU A 189 29.02 -2.13 13.37
C LEU A 189 27.92 -2.83 14.18
N SER A 190 28.35 -3.76 15.02
CA SER A 190 27.51 -4.49 15.96
C SER A 190 27.24 -3.67 17.21
N ILE A 191 26.06 -3.04 17.29
CA ILE A 191 25.21 -3.13 18.49
C ILE A 191 23.81 -3.50 17.97
N ARG A 192 23.53 -4.80 17.97
CA ARG A 192 22.26 -5.35 17.48
C ARG A 192 21.11 -4.90 18.39
N HIS A 193 20.18 -4.11 17.89
CA HIS A 193 18.78 -4.51 18.04
C HIS A 193 18.49 -5.47 16.89
N LYS A 194 18.56 -6.76 17.20
CA LYS A 194 18.17 -7.83 16.29
C LYS A 194 16.73 -7.50 15.86
N LYS A 195 16.44 -7.31 14.55
CA LYS A 195 15.08 -7.56 14.03
C LYS A 195 14.72 -8.90 14.66
N THR A 196 13.75 -8.95 15.57
CA THR A 196 13.36 -10.21 16.20
C THR A 196 12.90 -11.07 15.04
N LYS A 197 13.76 -11.99 14.59
CA LYS A 197 13.32 -13.08 13.73
C LYS A 197 12.19 -13.69 14.55
N ILE A 198 10.95 -13.46 14.12
CA ILE A 198 9.77 -14.06 14.74
C ILE A 198 10.15 -15.53 14.89
N SER A 199 10.27 -15.97 16.13
CA SER A 199 10.76 -17.31 16.42
C SER A 199 9.87 -18.30 15.70
N ASP A 200 10.39 -19.46 15.28
CA ASP A 200 9.52 -20.51 14.77
C ASP A 200 8.44 -20.85 15.82
N LEU A 201 8.73 -20.65 17.12
CA LEU A 201 7.74 -20.71 18.19
C LEU A 201 6.65 -19.64 18.08
N ASP A 202 7.00 -18.39 17.79
CA ASP A 202 6.05 -17.28 17.68
C ASP A 202 5.11 -17.49 16.47
N LYS A 203 5.65 -18.01 15.35
CA LYS A 203 4.86 -18.42 14.18
C LYS A 203 3.88 -19.55 14.53
N GLN A 204 4.34 -20.53 15.31
CA GLN A 204 3.49 -21.65 15.76
C GLN A 204 2.39 -21.18 16.73
N LEU A 205 2.72 -20.28 17.65
CA LEU A 205 1.76 -19.68 18.57
C LEU A 205 0.72 -18.85 17.82
N PHE A 206 1.15 -18.06 16.84
CA PHE A 206 0.25 -17.28 15.99
C PHE A 206 -0.73 -18.18 15.21
N LEU A 207 -0.21 -19.20 14.51
CA LEU A 207 -1.02 -20.17 13.77
C LEU A 207 -2.11 -20.81 14.65
N LEU A 208 -1.74 -21.28 15.84
CA LEU A 208 -2.68 -21.94 16.75
C LEU A 208 -3.64 -20.97 17.44
N SER A 209 -3.24 -19.71 17.65
CA SER A 209 -4.10 -18.67 18.20
C SER A 209 -5.16 -18.18 17.21
N GLY A 210 -5.02 -18.50 15.92
CA GLY A 210 -6.05 -18.28 14.90
C GLY A 210 -7.23 -19.27 14.98
N LEU A 211 -7.13 -20.34 15.78
CA LEU A 211 -8.24 -21.27 15.99
C LEU A 211 -9.32 -20.64 16.88
N ILE A 212 -10.59 -20.89 16.54
CA ILE A 212 -11.72 -20.38 17.32
C ILE A 212 -11.63 -20.83 18.78
N GLY A 213 -11.71 -19.88 19.71
CA GLY A 213 -11.61 -20.16 21.14
C GLY A 213 -10.23 -20.60 21.61
N VAL A 214 -9.15 -20.41 20.86
CA VAL A 214 -7.76 -20.69 21.29
C VAL A 214 -6.99 -19.37 21.41
N SER A 215 -6.63 -18.97 22.63
CA SER A 215 -5.75 -17.83 22.88
C SER A 215 -4.28 -18.23 22.83
N THR A 216 -3.37 -17.26 22.86
CA THR A 216 -1.91 -17.49 22.94
C THR A 216 -1.51 -18.37 24.12
N VAL A 217 -2.19 -18.25 25.26
CA VAL A 217 -1.99 -19.09 26.45
C VAL A 217 -2.38 -20.54 26.16
N ARG A 218 -3.54 -20.76 25.50
CA ARG A 218 -4.01 -22.11 25.11
C ARG A 218 -3.15 -22.71 24.00
N ALA A 219 -2.73 -21.91 23.02
CA ALA A 219 -1.77 -22.31 21.98
C ALA A 219 -0.45 -22.76 22.58
N SER A 220 0.07 -22.05 23.59
CA SER A 220 1.27 -22.46 24.32
C SER A 220 1.07 -23.77 25.08
N ALA A 221 -0.08 -23.96 25.74
CA ALA A 221 -0.40 -25.22 26.43
C ALA A 221 -0.51 -26.41 25.45
N LEU A 222 -1.13 -26.20 24.29
CA LEU A 222 -1.22 -27.18 23.20
C LEU A 222 0.17 -27.57 22.69
N LEU A 223 1.05 -26.59 22.41
CA LEU A 223 2.42 -26.87 21.98
C LEU A 223 3.25 -27.55 23.06
N LYS A 224 3.10 -27.19 24.33
CA LYS A 224 3.77 -27.89 25.44
C LYS A 224 3.35 -29.37 25.53
N LYS A 225 2.10 -29.69 25.19
CA LYS A 225 1.59 -31.06 25.26
C LYS A 225 1.90 -31.90 24.02
N PHE A 226 1.73 -31.32 22.84
CA PHE A 226 1.78 -32.05 21.56
C PHE A 226 3.03 -31.75 20.72
N GLY A 227 3.76 -30.67 21.04
CA GLY A 227 5.05 -30.32 20.44
C GLY A 227 4.96 -29.46 19.18
N THR A 228 4.16 -29.86 18.19
CA THR A 228 4.06 -29.16 16.89
C THR A 228 2.61 -28.85 16.51
N PRO A 229 2.34 -27.80 15.70
CA PRO A 229 0.98 -27.50 15.25
C PRO A 229 0.32 -28.68 14.53
N MET A 230 1.07 -29.44 13.73
CA MET A 230 0.56 -30.64 13.06
C MET A 230 0.04 -31.68 14.06
N ARG A 231 0.80 -31.94 15.15
CA ARG A 231 0.35 -32.86 16.20
C ARG A 231 -0.84 -32.32 16.98
N VAL A 232 -0.94 -31.01 17.14
CA VAL A 232 -2.12 -30.35 17.73
C VAL A 232 -3.36 -30.57 16.86
N PHE A 233 -3.27 -30.37 15.54
CA PHE A 233 -4.38 -30.62 14.62
C PHE A 233 -4.80 -32.09 14.65
N ASN A 234 -3.85 -33.02 14.63
CA ASN A 234 -4.15 -34.45 14.76
C ASN A 234 -4.84 -34.76 16.10
N ALA A 235 -4.40 -34.15 17.20
CA ALA A 235 -5.03 -34.33 18.49
C ALA A 235 -6.49 -33.86 18.51
N PHE A 236 -6.84 -32.77 17.83
CA PHE A 236 -8.23 -32.33 17.67
C PHE A 236 -9.09 -33.33 16.87
N LEU A 237 -8.48 -34.14 15.99
CA LEU A 237 -9.17 -35.18 15.23
C LEU A 237 -9.31 -36.49 16.04
N GLU A 238 -8.25 -36.90 16.74
CA GLU A 238 -8.15 -38.19 17.44
C GLU A 238 -8.85 -38.22 18.81
N TYR A 239 -8.72 -37.16 19.61
CA TYR A 239 -9.33 -37.13 20.95
C TYR A 239 -10.83 -36.87 20.89
N SER A 240 -11.57 -37.48 21.82
CA SER A 240 -12.99 -37.18 22.00
C SER A 240 -13.18 -35.77 22.56
N PRO A 241 -14.14 -34.97 22.06
CA PRO A 241 -14.43 -33.63 22.57
C PRO A 241 -14.63 -33.57 24.10
N LYS A 242 -15.15 -34.64 24.71
CA LYS A 242 -15.40 -34.74 26.15
C LYS A 242 -14.14 -34.96 27.00
N LYS A 243 -13.06 -35.46 26.40
CA LYS A 243 -11.83 -35.86 27.10
C LYS A 243 -10.61 -35.33 26.35
N PHE A 244 -10.56 -34.02 26.16
CA PHE A 244 -9.40 -33.37 25.57
C PHE A 244 -8.31 -33.16 26.63
N PRO A 245 -7.04 -33.51 26.37
CA PRO A 245 -6.01 -33.61 27.40
C PRO A 245 -5.34 -32.26 27.76
N VAL A 246 -5.92 -31.13 27.36
CA VAL A 246 -5.41 -29.77 27.63
C VAL A 246 -6.45 -28.96 28.38
N GLU A 247 -6.06 -28.42 29.53
CA GLU A 247 -6.93 -27.63 30.40
C GLU A 247 -7.39 -26.33 29.73
N GLY A 248 -8.64 -25.95 29.99
CA GLY A 248 -9.24 -24.72 29.47
C GLY A 248 -9.80 -24.80 28.05
N ILE A 249 -9.69 -25.95 27.37
CA ILE A 249 -10.35 -26.19 26.07
C ILE A 249 -11.54 -27.10 26.31
N GLY A 250 -12.75 -26.54 26.22
CA GLY A 250 -14.00 -27.26 26.48
C GLY A 250 -14.54 -28.04 25.28
N GLU A 251 -15.50 -28.93 25.54
CA GLU A 251 -16.12 -29.82 24.54
C GLU A 251 -16.63 -29.08 23.30
N LYS A 252 -17.32 -27.95 23.50
CA LYS A 252 -17.86 -27.13 22.40
C LYS A 252 -16.77 -26.62 21.48
N THR A 253 -15.68 -26.10 22.05
CA THR A 253 -14.53 -25.58 21.31
C THR A 253 -13.86 -26.69 20.50
N VAL A 254 -13.67 -27.87 21.10
CA VAL A 254 -13.09 -29.03 20.40
C VAL A 254 -13.98 -29.49 19.25
N ALA A 255 -15.30 -29.55 19.45
CA ALA A 255 -16.26 -29.96 18.44
C ALA A 255 -16.29 -28.99 17.25
N GLU A 256 -16.23 -27.68 17.50
CA GLU A 256 -16.19 -26.65 16.46
C GLU A 256 -14.88 -26.69 15.67
N ILE A 257 -13.73 -26.77 16.34
CA ILE A 257 -12.43 -26.90 15.68
C ILE A 257 -12.39 -28.18 14.84
N LYS A 258 -12.86 -29.30 15.38
CA LYS A 258 -12.92 -30.57 14.65
C LYS A 258 -13.82 -30.46 13.41
N LYS A 259 -14.98 -29.82 13.53
CA LYS A 259 -15.86 -29.56 12.39
C LYS A 259 -15.15 -28.70 11.35
N MET A 260 -14.49 -27.61 11.75
CA MET A 260 -13.74 -26.74 10.85
C MET A 260 -12.66 -27.50 10.07
N LEU A 261 -11.89 -28.36 10.74
CA LEU A 261 -10.80 -29.11 10.12
C LEU A 261 -11.27 -30.21 9.15
N ILE A 262 -12.49 -30.75 9.36
CA ILE A 262 -13.04 -31.84 8.54
C ILE A 262 -13.92 -31.32 7.39
N THR A 263 -14.52 -30.15 7.53
CA THR A 263 -15.49 -29.65 6.56
C THR A 263 -14.82 -29.42 5.20
N ASN A 264 -15.18 -30.22 4.21
CA ASN A 264 -14.78 -29.99 2.83
C ASN A 264 -15.68 -28.92 2.20
N LEU A 265 -15.17 -27.70 2.03
CA LEU A 265 -15.92 -26.60 1.42
C LEU A 265 -16.26 -26.85 -0.05
N LEU A 266 -15.51 -27.71 -0.75
CA LEU A 266 -15.78 -28.10 -2.14
C LEU A 266 -17.00 -29.01 -2.26
N ASP A 267 -17.33 -29.80 -1.22
CA ASP A 267 -18.49 -30.70 -1.20
C ASP A 267 -19.77 -29.99 -0.71
N VAL A 268 -19.63 -28.91 0.07
CA VAL A 268 -20.75 -28.31 0.81
C VAL A 268 -21.50 -27.25 0.00
N GLN A 269 -20.86 -26.48 -0.89
CA GLN A 269 -21.54 -25.52 -1.79
C GLN A 269 -20.68 -25.17 -3.02
N PRO A 270 -20.74 -25.93 -4.12
CA PRO A 270 -20.24 -25.46 -5.43
C PRO A 270 -20.85 -24.11 -5.80
N SER A 271 -22.14 -23.94 -5.50
CA SER A 271 -22.92 -22.72 -5.71
C SER A 271 -22.30 -21.46 -5.12
N ARG A 272 -21.74 -21.48 -3.90
CA ARG A 272 -21.22 -20.25 -3.25
C ARG A 272 -19.85 -19.80 -3.75
N LEU A 273 -18.98 -20.76 -4.07
CA LEU A 273 -17.69 -20.47 -4.71
C LEU A 273 -17.91 -19.95 -6.13
N ILE A 274 -18.80 -20.62 -6.88
CA ILE A 274 -19.20 -20.17 -8.22
C ILE A 274 -19.91 -18.81 -8.16
N GLU A 275 -20.75 -18.54 -7.15
CA GLU A 275 -21.41 -17.22 -6.97
C GLU A 275 -20.39 -16.08 -6.76
N HIS A 276 -19.31 -16.34 -6.02
CA HIS A 276 -18.26 -15.35 -5.81
C HIS A 276 -17.48 -15.10 -7.10
N GLU A 277 -17.01 -16.17 -7.75
CA GLU A 277 -16.28 -16.10 -9.02
C GLU A 277 -17.13 -15.45 -10.13
N PHE A 278 -18.42 -15.80 -10.23
CA PHE A 278 -19.35 -15.22 -11.20
C PHE A 278 -19.61 -13.74 -10.94
N ARG A 279 -19.69 -13.31 -9.68
CA ARG A 279 -19.84 -11.89 -9.33
C ARG A 279 -18.59 -11.10 -9.71
N GLU A 280 -17.39 -11.62 -9.41
CA GLU A 280 -16.13 -11.00 -9.81
C GLU A 280 -16.00 -10.88 -11.33
N ASP A 281 -16.37 -11.94 -12.08
CA ASP A 281 -16.34 -11.93 -13.54
C ASP A 281 -17.33 -10.92 -14.16
N ILE A 282 -18.51 -10.71 -13.55
CA ILE A 282 -19.48 -9.68 -13.98
C ILE A 282 -18.92 -8.27 -13.73
N GLU A 283 -18.38 -8.02 -12.53
CA GLU A 283 -17.79 -6.72 -12.18
C GLU A 283 -16.66 -6.34 -13.15
N GLU A 284 -15.84 -7.32 -13.55
CA GLU A 284 -14.77 -7.11 -14.52
C GLU A 284 -15.30 -6.77 -15.93
N LEU A 285 -16.40 -7.40 -16.37
CA LEU A 285 -17.06 -7.06 -17.64
C LEU A 285 -17.64 -5.64 -17.63
N GLU A 286 -18.25 -5.22 -16.52
CA GLU A 286 -18.77 -3.85 -16.35
C GLU A 286 -17.62 -2.82 -16.34
N GLU A 287 -16.50 -3.14 -15.70
CA GLU A 287 -15.30 -2.29 -15.72
C GLU A 287 -14.78 -2.08 -17.14
N ILE A 288 -14.76 -3.14 -17.97
CA ILE A 288 -14.33 -3.05 -19.37
C ILE A 288 -15.25 -2.14 -20.18
N LEU A 289 -16.57 -2.20 -19.97
CA LEU A 289 -17.53 -1.35 -20.68
C LEU A 289 -17.42 0.13 -20.28
N HIS A 290 -17.23 0.40 -19.00
CA HIS A 290 -17.21 1.77 -18.48
C HIS A 290 -15.82 2.37 -18.40
N ARG A 291 -14.76 1.65 -18.79
CA ARG A 291 -13.36 2.12 -18.69
C ARG A 291 -13.15 3.52 -19.28
N THR A 292 -13.49 3.74 -20.55
CA THR A 292 -13.27 5.04 -21.21
C THR A 292 -14.19 6.12 -20.64
N GLU A 293 -15.40 5.77 -20.23
CA GLU A 293 -16.31 6.70 -19.54
C GLU A 293 -15.74 7.14 -18.19
N ASN A 294 -15.19 6.20 -17.41
CA ASN A 294 -14.56 6.45 -16.11
C ASN A 294 -13.27 7.26 -16.26
N GLU A 295 -12.45 6.97 -17.28
CA GLU A 295 -11.28 7.76 -17.64
C GLU A 295 -11.65 9.21 -17.99
N LEU A 296 -12.75 9.43 -18.73
CA LEU A 296 -13.25 10.77 -19.05
C LEU A 296 -13.87 11.48 -17.84
N LYS A 297 -14.55 10.76 -16.95
CA LYS A 297 -15.05 11.30 -15.67
C LYS A 297 -13.90 11.75 -14.75
N GLY A 298 -12.75 11.08 -14.80
CA GLY A 298 -11.55 11.44 -14.05
C GLY A 298 -10.89 12.75 -14.50
N LYS A 299 -11.08 13.17 -15.76
CA LYS A 299 -10.44 14.37 -16.32
C LYS A 299 -11.07 15.68 -15.86
N THR A 300 -10.28 16.75 -15.84
CA THR A 300 -10.74 18.09 -15.48
C THR A 300 -11.52 18.75 -16.63
N ILE A 301 -12.36 19.76 -16.34
CA ILE A 301 -13.14 20.47 -17.38
C ILE A 301 -12.23 21.09 -18.47
N PRO A 302 -11.07 21.69 -18.15
CA PRO A 302 -10.13 22.18 -19.17
C PRO A 302 -9.62 21.08 -20.10
N GLU A 303 -9.21 19.92 -19.56
CA GLU A 303 -8.72 18.77 -20.34
C GLU A 303 -9.82 18.21 -21.25
N LEU A 304 -11.06 18.08 -20.75
CA LEU A 304 -12.19 17.65 -21.55
C LEU A 304 -12.48 18.62 -22.70
N LYS A 305 -12.30 19.93 -22.47
CA LYS A 305 -12.46 20.94 -23.52
C LYS A 305 -11.33 20.87 -24.55
N GLU A 306 -10.11 20.54 -24.13
CA GLU A 306 -8.98 20.36 -25.03
C GLU A 306 -9.18 19.16 -25.95
N ILE A 307 -9.59 18.02 -25.39
CA ILE A 307 -9.92 16.81 -26.16
C ILE A 307 -11.09 17.09 -27.13
N ALA A 308 -12.11 17.83 -26.67
CA ALA A 308 -13.22 18.23 -27.52
C ALA A 308 -12.77 19.15 -28.67
N ARG A 309 -11.82 20.06 -28.45
CA ARG A 309 -11.24 20.89 -29.52
C ARG A 309 -10.45 20.07 -30.52
N GLN A 310 -9.65 19.11 -30.06
CA GLN A 310 -8.86 18.23 -30.93
C GLN A 310 -9.76 17.36 -31.83
N LYS A 311 -10.90 16.88 -31.31
CA LYS A 311 -11.90 16.13 -32.08
C LYS A 311 -12.93 17.03 -32.80
N ASN A 312 -12.73 18.35 -32.78
CA ASN A 312 -13.56 19.35 -33.46
C ASN A 312 -15.04 19.40 -33.00
N ILE A 313 -15.28 19.24 -31.70
CA ILE A 313 -16.60 19.15 -31.05
C ILE A 313 -16.91 20.42 -30.24
N LYS A 314 -18.19 20.76 -30.11
CA LYS A 314 -18.68 21.90 -29.33
C LYS A 314 -18.29 21.80 -27.84
N VAL A 315 -17.52 22.80 -27.40
CA VAL A 315 -16.84 22.87 -26.08
C VAL A 315 -17.66 23.51 -24.94
N THR A 316 -18.91 23.90 -25.19
CA THR A 316 -19.77 24.55 -24.18
C THR A 316 -20.67 23.55 -23.46
N GLY A 317 -20.95 23.74 -22.17
CA GLY A 317 -21.85 22.89 -21.38
C GLY A 317 -21.25 22.39 -20.07
N THR A 318 -22.01 21.54 -19.38
CA THR A 318 -21.61 20.88 -18.13
C THR A 318 -20.61 19.73 -18.38
N LYS A 319 -19.90 19.28 -17.33
CA LYS A 319 -18.90 18.19 -17.42
C LYS A 319 -19.50 16.91 -18.04
N ASN A 320 -20.71 16.55 -17.63
CA ASN A 320 -21.40 15.35 -18.12
C ASN A 320 -21.86 15.48 -19.58
N GLU A 321 -22.28 16.68 -20.02
CA GLU A 321 -22.61 16.93 -21.42
C GLU A 321 -21.38 16.82 -22.34
N LEU A 322 -20.22 17.29 -21.87
CA LEU A 322 -18.96 17.18 -22.61
C LEU A 322 -18.53 15.72 -22.74
N ILE A 323 -18.60 14.94 -21.66
CA ILE A 323 -18.28 13.50 -21.67
C ILE A 323 -19.21 12.75 -22.63
N LYS A 324 -20.53 13.02 -22.57
CA LYS A 324 -21.49 12.39 -23.47
C LYS A 324 -21.20 12.67 -24.94
N ARG A 325 -20.92 13.93 -25.30
CA ARG A 325 -20.56 14.29 -26.69
C ARG A 325 -19.25 13.68 -27.15
N LEU A 326 -18.26 13.57 -26.26
CA LEU A 326 -17.01 12.89 -26.56
C LEU A 326 -17.23 11.41 -26.82
N LEU A 327 -18.03 10.74 -25.98
CA LEU A 327 -18.40 9.35 -26.16
C LEU A 327 -19.22 9.14 -27.43
N ASP A 328 -20.09 10.06 -27.84
CA ASP A 328 -20.89 9.90 -29.06
C ASP A 328 -20.04 9.90 -30.36
N VAL A 329 -18.94 10.65 -30.38
CA VAL A 329 -18.09 10.81 -31.57
C VAL A 329 -17.01 9.74 -31.69
N MET A 330 -16.65 9.08 -30.59
CA MET A 330 -15.64 8.02 -30.63
C MET A 330 -16.18 6.77 -31.36
N PRO A 331 -15.38 6.09 -32.19
CA PRO A 331 -15.74 4.76 -32.70
C PRO A 331 -15.78 3.76 -31.54
N GLU A 332 -16.59 2.70 -31.64
CA GLU A 332 -16.74 1.72 -30.54
C GLU A 332 -15.42 1.01 -30.18
N SER A 333 -14.53 0.84 -31.16
CA SER A 333 -13.18 0.32 -30.97
C SER A 333 -12.29 1.20 -30.07
N GLU A 334 -12.56 2.51 -29.97
CA GLU A 334 -11.87 3.43 -29.05
C GLU A 334 -12.54 3.49 -27.67
N LYS A 335 -13.82 3.10 -27.56
CA LYS A 335 -14.58 3.16 -26.30
C LYS A 335 -14.39 1.93 -25.42
N VAL A 336 -14.24 0.77 -26.04
CA VAL A 336 -14.20 -0.50 -25.33
C VAL A 336 -13.22 -1.43 -26.05
N ASN A 337 -12.42 -2.16 -25.27
CA ASN A 337 -11.60 -3.26 -25.79
C ASN A 337 -12.51 -4.45 -26.14
N MET A 338 -13.10 -4.43 -27.34
CA MET A 338 -14.06 -5.43 -27.80
C MET A 338 -13.51 -6.86 -27.77
N PRO A 339 -12.27 -7.15 -28.24
CA PRO A 339 -11.69 -8.50 -28.16
C PRO A 339 -11.61 -9.04 -26.73
N LEU A 340 -11.13 -8.21 -25.78
CA LEU A 340 -11.01 -8.60 -24.38
C LEU A 340 -12.38 -8.83 -23.72
N PHE A 341 -13.37 -8.00 -24.05
CA PHE A 341 -14.76 -8.19 -23.59
C PHE A 341 -15.34 -9.50 -24.12
N ILE A 342 -15.16 -9.81 -25.41
CA ILE A 342 -15.64 -11.05 -26.04
C ILE A 342 -14.99 -12.27 -25.39
N GLU A 343 -13.66 -12.26 -25.22
CA GLU A 343 -12.93 -13.36 -24.59
C GLU A 343 -13.43 -13.66 -23.17
N LYS A 344 -13.60 -12.61 -22.35
CA LYS A 344 -14.08 -12.76 -20.97
C LYS A 344 -15.55 -13.16 -20.89
N TYR A 345 -16.40 -12.60 -21.75
CA TYR A 345 -17.81 -12.99 -21.82
C TYR A 345 -17.96 -14.46 -22.25
N GLU A 346 -17.14 -14.95 -23.18
CA GLU A 346 -17.12 -16.36 -23.59
C GLU A 346 -16.60 -17.29 -22.50
N ARG A 347 -15.62 -16.84 -21.70
CA ARG A 347 -15.19 -17.57 -20.50
C ARG A 347 -16.32 -17.69 -19.47
N LEU A 348 -17.06 -16.60 -19.25
CA LEU A 348 -18.22 -16.57 -18.35
C LEU A 348 -19.34 -17.51 -18.86
N LEU A 349 -19.58 -17.57 -20.17
CA LEU A 349 -20.52 -18.53 -20.77
C LEU A 349 -20.11 -19.99 -20.59
N LYS A 350 -18.80 -20.30 -20.56
CA LYS A 350 -18.30 -21.66 -20.28
C LYS A 350 -18.48 -22.07 -18.83
N ILE A 351 -18.46 -21.11 -17.91
CA ILE A 351 -18.67 -21.30 -16.47
C ILE A 351 -20.17 -21.41 -16.12
N LYS A 352 -21.06 -21.07 -17.07
CA LYS A 352 -22.52 -21.04 -16.89
C LYS A 352 -23.05 -22.39 -16.38
N THR A 353 -23.14 -22.51 -15.07
CA THR A 353 -23.93 -23.52 -14.38
C THR A 353 -25.38 -23.04 -14.32
N GLU A 354 -26.31 -23.97 -14.11
CA GLU A 354 -27.77 -23.80 -14.25
C GLU A 354 -28.42 -22.68 -13.40
N PHE A 355 -27.65 -21.92 -12.60
CA PHE A 355 -28.18 -21.11 -11.50
C PHE A 355 -28.06 -19.59 -11.64
N GLN A 356 -27.40 -19.01 -12.64
CA GLN A 356 -27.37 -17.54 -12.79
C GLN A 356 -27.43 -17.06 -14.25
N ASN A 357 -28.29 -16.08 -14.49
CA ASN A 357 -28.41 -15.40 -15.78
C ASN A 357 -27.49 -14.18 -15.82
N VAL A 358 -26.69 -14.09 -16.87
CA VAL A 358 -25.91 -12.89 -17.19
C VAL A 358 -26.86 -11.71 -17.40
N PRO A 359 -26.57 -10.52 -16.87
CA PRO A 359 -27.37 -9.32 -17.12
C PRO A 359 -27.65 -9.11 -18.63
N GLU A 360 -28.91 -8.86 -18.97
CA GLU A 360 -29.38 -8.77 -20.38
C GLU A 360 -28.63 -7.70 -21.19
N HIS A 361 -28.16 -6.64 -20.53
CA HIS A 361 -27.40 -5.56 -21.17
C HIS A 361 -26.00 -6.03 -21.63
N LEU A 362 -25.32 -6.89 -20.87
CA LEU A 362 -24.03 -7.48 -21.26
C LEU A 362 -24.20 -8.42 -22.45
N GLN A 363 -25.29 -9.18 -22.47
CA GLN A 363 -25.63 -10.05 -23.60
C GLN A 363 -25.85 -9.26 -24.91
N LYS A 364 -26.67 -8.20 -24.85
CA LYS A 364 -26.90 -7.32 -26.01
C LYS A 364 -25.59 -6.68 -26.49
N THR A 365 -24.71 -6.35 -25.57
CA THR A 365 -23.40 -5.74 -25.88
C THR A 365 -22.45 -6.75 -26.52
N TYR A 366 -22.42 -8.00 -26.04
CA TYR A 366 -21.68 -9.10 -26.66
C TYR A 366 -22.13 -9.35 -28.10
N GLU A 367 -23.45 -9.46 -28.34
CA GLU A 367 -23.99 -9.69 -29.70
C GLU A 367 -23.63 -8.56 -30.67
N ARG A 368 -23.61 -7.32 -30.16
CA ARG A 368 -23.20 -6.14 -30.92
C ARG A 368 -21.71 -6.16 -31.24
N PHE A 369 -20.86 -6.42 -30.25
CA PHE A 369 -19.40 -6.47 -30.44
C PHE A 369 -18.98 -7.63 -31.35
N LYS A 370 -19.65 -8.78 -31.26
CA LYS A 370 -19.40 -9.93 -32.15
C LYS A 370 -19.70 -9.64 -33.62
N LYS A 371 -20.66 -8.75 -33.92
CA LYS A 371 -20.97 -8.31 -35.30
C LYS A 371 -20.00 -7.25 -35.84
N LEU A 372 -19.33 -6.52 -34.95
CA LEU A 372 -18.42 -5.42 -35.27
C LEU A 372 -16.94 -5.82 -35.21
N ALA A 373 -16.62 -6.94 -34.55
CA ALA A 373 -15.29 -7.52 -34.54
C ALA A 373 -14.95 -8.06 -35.95
N PRO A 374 -13.78 -7.70 -36.52
CA PRO A 374 -13.34 -8.16 -37.84
C PRO A 374 -13.03 -9.67 -37.91
#